data_AF-A0A533VAT3-F1
#
_entry.id   AF-A0A533VAT3-F1
#
_cell.length_a   1.000
_cell.length_b   1.000
_cell.length_c   1.000
_cell.angle_alpha   90.00
_cell.angle_beta   90.00
_cell.angle_gamma   90.00
#
_symmetry.space_group_name_H-M   'P 1'
#
loop_
_entity.id
_entity.type
_entity.pdbx_description
1 polymer ?
#
loop_
_entity_poly.entity_id
_entity_poly.type
_entity_poly.pdbx_seq_one_letter_code
_entity_poly.pdbx_strand_id
1 'polypeptide(L)'
;MTKVEMMKIESQLAQKQLSSNVTVAKEHAEHLTEHITSNDTKEISERNPRLATELNDTLTDFIKTFESGSPSQSEVKDKVSNISDVLSEVLSARIDKEQLNNVSVKALVLNDLVGEGLEHYNSSLGMDSQDENNTSISNSTEKDKNETTNIVDEADYQSSQAAVLRAINIYNEIKPNSNANSTDLADSLSSLKGKIDNKSPFDEIDKIVDEKITPLLNDIFKLGLVQE
;
A
#
# COMPACT_ATOMS: atom_id res chain seq x y z
N MET A 1 -1.19 -9.33 -6.76
CA MET A 1 0.23 -8.96 -6.59
C MET A 1 0.35 -7.78 -5.62
N THR A 2 -0.54 -6.80 -5.71
CA THR A 2 -0.70 -5.66 -4.78
C THR A 2 -0.68 -6.07 -3.31
N LYS A 3 -1.53 -7.02 -2.89
CA LYS A 3 -1.50 -7.61 -1.53
C LYS A 3 -0.10 -8.06 -1.07
N VAL A 4 0.70 -8.64 -1.96
CA VAL A 4 2.06 -9.08 -1.65
C VAL A 4 3.00 -7.89 -1.47
N GLU A 5 2.85 -6.84 -2.28
CA GLU A 5 3.60 -5.60 -2.11
C GLU A 5 3.23 -4.92 -0.79
N MET A 6 1.95 -4.86 -0.43
CA MET A 6 1.50 -4.29 0.84
C MET A 6 2.01 -5.08 2.05
N MET A 7 1.91 -6.42 2.08
CA MET A 7 2.53 -7.21 3.15
C MET A 7 4.05 -6.98 3.29
N LYS A 8 4.76 -6.76 2.18
CA LYS A 8 6.19 -6.39 2.21
C LYS A 8 6.41 -4.98 2.76
N ILE A 9 5.56 -4.03 2.38
CA ILE A 9 5.59 -2.65 2.90
C ILE A 9 5.38 -2.64 4.42
N GLU A 10 4.29 -3.25 4.89
CA GLU A 10 3.93 -3.25 6.31
C GLU A 10 5.01 -3.92 7.18
N SER A 11 5.54 -5.05 6.73
CA SER A 11 6.61 -5.74 7.47
C SER A 11 7.89 -4.88 7.57
N GLN A 12 8.23 -4.14 6.52
CA GLN A 12 9.37 -3.21 6.51
C GLN A 12 9.12 -1.98 7.39
N LEU A 13 7.90 -1.44 7.40
CA LEU A 13 7.51 -0.31 8.25
C LEU A 13 7.53 -0.71 9.73
N ALA A 14 6.99 -1.88 10.08
CA ALA A 14 7.08 -2.45 11.42
C ALA A 14 8.55 -2.54 11.91
N GLN A 15 9.44 -3.05 11.07
CA GLN A 15 10.88 -3.09 11.38
C GLN A 15 11.50 -1.70 11.55
N LYS A 16 11.14 -0.75 10.68
CA LYS A 16 11.67 0.61 10.71
C LYS A 16 11.23 1.34 11.98
N GLN A 17 9.98 1.17 12.39
CA GLN A 17 9.40 1.84 13.54
C GLN A 17 9.79 1.24 14.88
N LEU A 18 10.30 0.00 14.91
CA LEU A 18 10.62 -0.69 16.15
C LEU A 18 11.48 0.13 17.13
N SER A 19 12.44 0.90 16.62
CA SER A 19 13.32 1.73 17.43
C SER A 19 12.78 3.12 17.77
N SER A 20 11.78 3.60 17.02
CA SER A 20 11.25 4.97 17.12
C SER A 20 9.90 5.02 17.83
N ASN A 21 8.99 4.13 17.48
CA ASN A 21 7.65 4.03 18.05
C ASN A 21 7.16 2.58 17.98
N VAL A 22 7.26 1.84 19.09
CA VAL A 22 6.87 0.43 19.15
C VAL A 22 5.37 0.22 18.96
N THR A 23 4.54 1.21 19.29
CA THR A 23 3.08 1.13 19.07
C THR A 23 2.78 1.16 17.57
N VAL A 24 3.33 2.12 16.84
CA VAL A 24 3.19 2.19 15.36
C VAL A 24 3.84 0.98 14.70
N ALA A 25 4.97 0.49 15.24
CA ALA A 25 5.60 -0.72 14.74
C ALA A 25 4.68 -1.95 14.87
N LYS A 26 3.91 -2.02 15.95
CA LYS A 26 2.93 -3.08 16.18
C LYS A 26 1.71 -2.92 15.27
N GLU A 27 1.19 -1.71 15.08
CA GLU A 27 0.08 -1.43 14.14
C GLU A 27 0.43 -1.89 12.72
N HIS A 28 1.61 -1.55 12.22
CA HIS A 28 2.10 -2.09 10.94
C HIS A 28 2.16 -3.62 10.93
N ALA A 29 2.57 -4.27 12.03
CA ALA A 29 2.58 -5.72 12.10
C ALA A 29 1.16 -6.32 12.00
N GLU A 30 0.15 -5.62 12.55
CA GLU A 30 -1.27 -6.01 12.51
C GLU A 30 -1.86 -5.83 11.09
N HIS A 31 -1.52 -4.74 10.38
CA HIS A 31 -1.96 -4.49 9.00
C HIS A 31 -1.59 -5.60 8.01
N LEU A 32 -0.52 -6.39 8.26
CA LEU A 32 -0.20 -7.54 7.39
C LEU A 32 -1.38 -8.51 7.24
N THR A 33 -2.22 -8.64 8.27
CA THR A 33 -3.34 -9.59 8.27
C THR A 33 -4.50 -9.13 7.40
N GLU A 34 -4.60 -7.83 7.12
CA GLU A 34 -5.67 -7.24 6.32
C GLU A 34 -5.51 -7.58 4.83
N HIS A 35 -4.27 -7.80 4.40
CA HIS A 35 -3.95 -8.11 3.01
C HIS A 35 -4.02 -9.61 2.67
N ILE A 36 -4.36 -10.49 3.62
CA ILE A 36 -4.52 -11.93 3.37
C ILE A 36 -5.87 -12.45 3.89
N THR A 37 -6.71 -12.93 2.98
CA THR A 37 -8.02 -13.50 3.33
C THR A 37 -7.94 -15.01 3.49
N SER A 38 -8.93 -15.60 4.15
CA SER A 38 -9.08 -17.07 4.19
C SER A 38 -9.21 -17.69 2.80
N ASN A 39 -9.78 -16.96 1.82
CA ASN A 39 -9.86 -17.42 0.44
C ASN A 39 -8.48 -17.42 -0.24
N ASP A 40 -7.66 -16.39 -0.02
CA ASP A 40 -6.29 -16.34 -0.54
C ASP A 40 -5.48 -17.55 -0.02
N THR A 41 -5.55 -17.81 1.29
CA THR A 41 -4.88 -18.98 1.91
C THR A 41 -5.38 -20.30 1.33
N LYS A 42 -6.69 -20.42 1.08
CA LYS A 42 -7.27 -21.61 0.45
C LYS A 42 -6.72 -21.80 -0.98
N GLU A 43 -6.71 -20.76 -1.80
CA GLU A 43 -6.18 -20.83 -3.16
C GLU A 43 -4.67 -21.13 -3.23
N ILE A 44 -3.90 -20.61 -2.27
CA ILE A 44 -2.48 -20.96 -2.13
C ILE A 44 -2.37 -22.45 -1.76
N SER A 45 -3.18 -22.92 -0.81
CA SER A 45 -3.15 -24.31 -0.33
C SER A 45 -3.53 -25.32 -1.41
N GLU A 46 -4.53 -25.01 -2.24
CA GLU A 46 -4.92 -25.87 -3.37
C GLU A 46 -3.79 -26.10 -4.38
N ARG A 47 -2.88 -25.14 -4.52
CA ARG A 47 -1.71 -25.25 -5.42
C ARG A 47 -0.47 -25.79 -4.70
N ASN A 48 -0.22 -25.34 -3.48
CA ASN A 48 0.93 -25.71 -2.68
C ASN A 48 0.59 -25.61 -1.17
N PRO A 49 0.16 -26.73 -0.54
CA PRO A 49 -0.22 -26.75 0.87
C PRO A 49 0.93 -26.34 1.81
N ARG A 50 2.18 -26.69 1.48
CA ARG A 50 3.36 -26.31 2.28
C ARG A 50 3.46 -24.79 2.36
N LEU A 51 3.38 -24.10 1.22
CA LEU A 51 3.50 -22.65 1.17
C LEU A 51 2.35 -21.92 1.88
N ALA A 52 1.14 -22.47 1.84
CA ALA A 52 0.02 -21.91 2.59
C ALA A 52 0.28 -21.98 4.10
N THR A 53 0.74 -23.14 4.60
CA THR A 53 1.10 -23.31 6.01
C THR A 53 2.26 -22.41 6.40
N GLU A 54 3.33 -22.39 5.60
CA GLU A 54 4.53 -21.60 5.87
C GLU A 54 4.27 -20.10 5.87
N LEU A 55 3.45 -19.59 4.95
CA LEU A 55 3.01 -18.20 4.95
C LEU A 55 2.22 -17.88 6.21
N ASN A 56 1.23 -18.71 6.56
CA ASN A 56 0.40 -18.49 7.73
C ASN A 56 1.22 -18.51 9.04
N ASP A 57 2.14 -19.48 9.17
CA ASP A 57 3.02 -19.61 10.32
C ASP A 57 3.98 -18.42 10.42
N THR A 58 4.58 -18.01 9.30
CA THR A 58 5.49 -16.86 9.24
C THR A 58 4.79 -15.55 9.64
N LEU A 59 3.58 -15.30 9.11
CA LEU A 59 2.82 -14.10 9.47
C LEU A 59 2.39 -14.12 10.95
N THR A 60 1.89 -15.26 11.43
CA THR A 60 1.49 -15.44 12.83
C THR A 60 2.66 -15.23 13.78
N ASP A 61 3.82 -15.79 13.46
CA ASP A 61 5.04 -15.68 14.25
C ASP A 61 5.63 -14.26 14.24
N PHE A 62 5.44 -13.51 13.15
CA PHE A 62 5.81 -12.09 13.08
C PHE A 62 4.95 -11.23 14.01
N ILE A 63 3.63 -11.39 13.98
CA ILE A 63 2.70 -10.62 14.83
C ILE A 63 2.95 -10.91 16.31
N LYS A 64 3.09 -12.19 16.68
CA LYS A 64 3.39 -12.62 18.05
C LYS A 64 4.66 -12.02 18.63
N THR A 65 5.66 -11.76 17.78
CA THR A 65 6.88 -11.07 18.23
C THR A 65 6.56 -9.69 18.80
N PHE A 66 5.63 -8.94 18.23
CA PHE A 66 5.20 -7.64 18.75
C PHE A 66 4.25 -7.73 19.96
N GLU A 67 3.51 -8.83 20.12
CA GLU A 67 2.71 -9.10 21.32
C GLU A 67 3.56 -9.39 22.56
N SER A 68 4.78 -9.90 22.37
CA SER A 68 5.71 -10.24 23.45
C SER A 68 6.30 -9.02 24.20
N GLY A 69 6.06 -7.81 23.69
CA GLY A 69 6.35 -6.53 24.35
C GLY A 69 7.81 -6.07 24.29
N SER A 70 8.75 -6.85 23.74
CA SER A 70 10.15 -6.42 23.58
C SER A 70 10.86 -7.10 22.39
N PRO A 71 10.39 -6.90 21.14
CA PRO A 71 11.08 -7.44 19.96
C PRO A 71 12.50 -6.89 19.85
N SER A 72 13.46 -7.73 19.44
CA SER A 72 14.79 -7.23 19.07
C SER A 72 14.84 -6.84 17.58
N GLN A 73 15.65 -5.83 17.24
CA GLN A 73 15.82 -5.39 15.84
C GLN A 73 16.33 -6.52 14.92
N SER A 74 17.18 -7.41 15.43
CA SER A 74 17.69 -8.54 14.65
C SER A 74 16.60 -9.56 14.38
N GLU A 75 15.83 -9.94 15.41
CA GLU A 75 14.73 -10.88 15.28
C GLU A 75 13.68 -10.39 14.28
N VAL A 76 13.26 -9.12 14.41
CA VAL A 76 12.28 -8.52 13.49
C VAL A 76 12.84 -8.49 12.06
N LYS A 77 14.11 -8.10 11.88
CA LYS A 77 14.76 -8.11 10.55
C LYS A 77 14.76 -9.49 9.90
N ASP A 78 15.09 -10.53 10.66
CA ASP A 78 15.14 -11.90 10.16
C ASP A 78 13.73 -12.36 9.73
N LYS A 79 12.71 -12.02 10.52
CA LYS A 79 11.30 -12.33 10.19
C LYS A 79 10.79 -11.55 8.98
N VAL A 80 11.13 -10.27 8.83
CA VAL A 80 10.80 -9.49 7.61
C VAL A 80 11.42 -10.13 6.37
N SER A 81 12.66 -10.60 6.48
CA SER A 81 13.34 -11.28 5.37
C SER A 81 12.63 -12.58 5.02
N ASN A 82 12.25 -13.37 6.03
CA ASN A 82 11.50 -14.61 5.85
C ASN A 82 10.12 -14.37 5.19
N ILE A 83 9.38 -13.35 5.62
CA ILE A 83 8.12 -12.94 4.98
C ILE A 83 8.34 -12.65 3.49
N SER A 84 9.35 -11.85 3.16
CA SER A 84 9.65 -11.50 1.77
C SER A 84 10.00 -12.73 0.93
N ASP A 85 10.76 -13.68 1.48
CA ASP A 85 11.16 -14.91 0.80
C ASP A 85 9.96 -15.83 0.55
N VAL A 86 9.14 -16.10 1.58
CA VAL A 86 7.94 -16.94 1.46
C VAL A 86 6.94 -16.33 0.48
N LEU A 87 6.71 -15.01 0.54
CA LEU A 87 5.82 -14.33 -0.40
C LEU A 87 6.33 -14.42 -1.86
N SER A 88 7.65 -14.36 -2.05
CA SER A 88 8.26 -14.49 -3.39
C SER A 88 8.12 -15.92 -3.92
N GLU A 89 8.22 -16.92 -3.05
CA GLU A 89 7.97 -18.32 -3.41
C GLU A 89 6.49 -18.57 -3.73
N VAL A 90 5.57 -18.02 -2.94
CA VAL A 90 4.11 -18.08 -3.19
C VAL A 90 3.77 -17.49 -4.57
N LEU A 91 4.33 -16.32 -4.91
CA LEU A 91 4.13 -15.73 -6.23
C LEU A 91 4.65 -16.64 -7.34
N SER A 92 5.87 -17.16 -7.19
CA SER A 92 6.51 -18.01 -8.20
C SER A 92 5.80 -19.35 -8.39
N ALA A 93 5.13 -19.87 -7.35
CA ALA A 93 4.34 -21.09 -7.42
C ALA A 93 2.95 -20.88 -8.07
N ARG A 94 2.45 -19.64 -8.10
CA ARG A 94 1.10 -19.34 -8.62
C ARG A 94 1.08 -18.63 -9.97
N ILE A 95 2.11 -17.84 -10.27
CA ILE A 95 2.13 -16.93 -11.40
C ILE A 95 3.38 -17.23 -12.22
N ASP A 96 3.16 -17.48 -13.52
CA ASP A 96 4.27 -17.68 -14.45
C ASP A 96 5.15 -16.45 -14.52
N LYS A 97 6.46 -16.67 -14.68
CA LYS A 97 7.45 -15.59 -14.76
C LYS A 97 7.14 -14.56 -15.85
N GLU A 98 6.52 -14.97 -16.95
CA GLU A 98 6.10 -14.06 -18.02
C GLU A 98 5.00 -13.09 -17.54
N GLN A 99 4.05 -13.58 -16.74
CA GLN A 99 2.98 -12.75 -16.17
C GLN A 99 3.51 -11.81 -15.09
N LEU A 100 4.45 -12.26 -14.27
CA LEU A 100 5.13 -11.39 -13.28
C LEU A 100 5.91 -10.22 -13.94
N ASN A 101 6.38 -10.42 -15.17
CA ASN A 101 7.09 -9.40 -15.94
C ASN A 101 6.21 -8.67 -16.95
N ASN A 102 4.92 -8.98 -17.00
CA ASN A 102 4.00 -8.34 -17.93
C ASN A 102 3.77 -6.87 -17.53
N VAL A 103 3.99 -5.97 -18.47
CA VAL A 103 3.90 -4.52 -18.25
C VAL A 103 2.49 -4.09 -17.82
N SER A 104 1.44 -4.64 -18.45
CA SER A 104 0.06 -4.33 -18.09
C SER A 104 -0.30 -4.87 -16.70
N VAL A 105 0.19 -6.06 -16.32
CA VAL A 105 0.02 -6.59 -14.95
C VAL A 105 0.69 -5.68 -13.93
N LYS A 106 1.93 -5.25 -14.18
CA LYS A 106 2.62 -4.30 -13.30
C LYS A 106 1.93 -2.94 -13.24
N ALA A 107 1.36 -2.46 -14.34
CA ALA A 107 0.59 -1.22 -14.36
C ALA A 107 -0.72 -1.33 -13.56
N LEU A 108 -1.37 -2.50 -13.54
CA LEU A 108 -2.50 -2.76 -12.64
C LEU A 108 -2.04 -2.75 -11.17
N VAL A 109 -0.91 -3.38 -10.85
CA VAL A 109 -0.35 -3.34 -9.47
C VAL A 109 -0.02 -1.90 -9.04
N LEU A 110 0.53 -1.09 -9.94
CA LEU A 110 0.74 0.34 -9.69
C LEU A 110 -0.58 1.03 -9.37
N ASN A 111 -1.62 0.82 -10.18
CA ASN A 111 -2.93 1.42 -9.95
C ASN A 111 -3.50 1.02 -8.59
N ASP A 112 -3.50 -0.27 -8.29
CA ASP A 112 -4.01 -0.78 -7.02
C ASP A 112 -3.22 -0.20 -5.83
N LEU A 113 -1.89 -0.05 -5.93
CA LEU A 113 -1.08 0.58 -4.88
C LEU A 113 -1.36 2.08 -4.72
N VAL A 114 -1.78 2.77 -5.78
CA VAL A 114 -2.27 4.15 -5.66
C VAL A 114 -3.59 4.16 -4.88
N GLY A 115 -4.49 3.23 -5.17
CA GLY A 115 -5.75 3.03 -4.42
C GLY A 115 -5.52 2.73 -2.94
N GLU A 116 -4.71 1.72 -2.62
CA GLU A 116 -4.32 1.40 -1.23
C GLU A 116 -3.67 2.62 -0.54
N GLY A 117 -2.88 3.39 -1.30
CA GLY A 117 -2.32 4.66 -0.82
C GLY A 117 -3.38 5.70 -0.45
N LEU A 118 -4.47 5.80 -1.21
CA LEU A 118 -5.61 6.67 -0.88
C LEU A 118 -6.39 6.15 0.33
N GLU A 119 -6.71 4.85 0.37
CA GLU A 119 -7.44 4.21 1.46
C GLU A 119 -6.72 4.44 2.79
N HIS A 120 -5.43 4.11 2.88
CA HIS A 120 -4.64 4.38 4.08
C HIS A 120 -4.53 5.89 4.37
N TYR A 121 -4.47 6.76 3.36
CA TYR A 121 -4.45 8.20 3.64
C TYR A 121 -5.79 8.66 4.25
N ASN A 122 -6.91 8.17 3.74
CA ASN A 122 -8.25 8.44 4.28
C ASN A 122 -8.36 7.97 5.75
N SER A 123 -7.93 6.74 6.03
CA SER A 123 -7.86 6.20 7.39
C SER A 123 -6.98 7.05 8.31
N SER A 124 -5.83 7.51 7.81
CA SER A 124 -4.90 8.36 8.56
C SER A 124 -5.49 9.70 8.99
N LEU A 125 -6.54 10.16 8.31
CA LEU A 125 -7.31 11.37 8.65
C LEU A 125 -8.50 11.07 9.58
N GLY A 126 -8.72 9.81 9.94
CA GLY A 126 -9.85 9.35 10.74
C GLY A 126 -11.18 9.32 9.98
N MET A 127 -11.12 9.29 8.64
CA MET A 127 -12.31 9.33 7.79
C MET A 127 -12.93 7.94 7.54
N ASP A 128 -12.19 6.86 7.86
CA ASP A 128 -12.65 5.46 7.75
C ASP A 128 -13.74 5.09 8.77
N SER A 129 -13.92 5.90 9.81
CA SER A 129 -14.94 5.70 10.84
C SER A 129 -16.21 6.51 10.56
N GLN A 130 -16.81 6.32 9.38
CA GLN A 130 -18.25 6.54 9.23
C GLN A 130 -19.03 5.32 9.73
N ASP A 131 -19.14 5.23 11.06
CA ASP A 131 -20.48 4.98 11.60
C ASP A 131 -21.37 6.09 11.02
N GLU A 132 -22.36 5.71 10.19
CA GLU A 132 -23.37 6.59 9.57
C GLU A 132 -24.23 7.41 10.56
N ASN A 133 -23.79 7.56 11.81
CA ASN A 133 -24.59 8.07 12.93
C ASN A 133 -23.95 9.21 13.73
N ASN A 134 -22.98 9.93 13.17
CA ASN A 134 -22.62 11.25 13.70
C ASN A 134 -22.60 12.33 12.62
N THR A 135 -23.82 12.75 12.28
CA THR A 135 -24.10 14.11 11.81
C THR A 135 -23.37 15.15 12.67
N SER A 136 -22.30 15.75 12.13
CA SER A 136 -21.96 17.18 12.19
C SER A 136 -20.47 17.42 11.95
N ILE A 137 -19.99 17.20 10.73
CA ILE A 137 -18.82 17.97 10.27
C ILE A 137 -19.39 19.26 9.68
N SER A 138 -19.25 20.30 10.48
CA SER A 138 -19.74 21.65 10.23
C SER A 138 -19.35 22.13 8.84
N ASN A 139 -20.35 22.65 8.12
CA ASN A 139 -20.17 23.62 7.04
C ASN A 139 -19.12 24.65 7.46
N SER A 140 -17.89 24.45 6.98
CA SER A 140 -16.81 25.42 7.11
C SER A 140 -16.71 26.11 5.76
N THR A 141 -17.47 27.20 5.67
CA THR A 141 -17.20 28.38 4.84
C THR A 141 -15.74 28.48 4.42
N GLU A 142 -15.54 28.68 3.11
CA GLU A 142 -14.36 29.27 2.45
C GLU A 142 -13.30 29.77 3.44
N LYS A 143 -12.33 28.92 3.77
CA LYS A 143 -11.11 29.33 4.47
C LYS A 143 -9.90 28.71 3.78
N ASP A 144 -9.06 29.63 3.32
CA ASP A 144 -7.63 29.51 3.02
C ASP A 144 -7.13 28.16 2.46
N LYS A 145 -6.70 28.21 1.19
CA LYS A 145 -6.11 27.12 0.39
C LYS A 145 -4.75 26.59 0.91
N ASN A 146 -4.53 26.59 2.22
CA ASN A 146 -3.25 26.25 2.82
C ASN A 146 -3.37 25.66 4.24
N GLU A 147 -4.48 25.00 4.57
CA GLU A 147 -4.59 24.21 5.79
C GLU A 147 -4.06 22.79 5.55
N THR A 148 -2.97 22.44 6.23
CA THR A 148 -2.49 21.05 6.33
C THR A 148 -3.46 20.24 7.18
N THR A 149 -3.79 19.02 6.76
CA THR A 149 -4.64 18.12 7.54
C THR A 149 -3.91 17.55 8.75
N ASN A 150 -4.68 17.19 9.78
CA ASN A 150 -4.15 16.52 10.96
C ASN A 150 -4.15 15.00 10.73
N ILE A 151 -2.99 14.38 10.91
CA ILE A 151 -2.84 12.93 10.91
C ILE A 151 -3.21 12.41 12.31
N VAL A 152 -4.20 11.52 12.37
CA VAL A 152 -4.67 10.88 13.61
C VAL A 152 -4.21 9.44 13.74
N ASP A 153 -3.87 8.78 12.63
CA ASP A 153 -3.23 7.47 12.57
C ASP A 153 -1.90 7.57 11.80
N GLU A 154 -0.79 7.37 12.51
CA GLU A 154 0.55 7.50 11.96
C GLU A 154 0.97 6.23 11.18
N ALA A 155 0.47 5.06 11.53
CA ALA A 155 0.77 3.83 10.81
C ALA A 155 0.14 3.91 9.41
N ASP A 156 -1.14 4.23 9.33
CA ASP A 156 -1.83 4.43 8.06
C ASP A 156 -1.20 5.52 7.19
N TYR A 157 -0.80 6.64 7.79
CA TYR A 157 -0.10 7.68 7.06
C TYR A 157 1.21 7.17 6.43
N GLN A 158 1.98 6.36 7.16
CA GLN A 158 3.23 5.78 6.66
C GLN A 158 2.98 4.69 5.60
N SER A 159 1.93 3.89 5.75
CA SER A 159 1.47 2.90 4.78
C SER A 159 1.10 3.57 3.46
N SER A 160 0.33 4.66 3.52
CA SER A 160 0.00 5.50 2.35
C SER A 160 1.25 6.00 1.62
N GLN A 161 2.19 6.59 2.35
CA GLN A 161 3.44 7.09 1.79
C GLN A 161 4.26 5.99 1.10
N ALA A 162 4.33 4.81 1.72
CA ALA A 162 5.09 3.68 1.22
C ALA A 162 4.43 3.03 -0.01
N ALA A 163 3.09 2.91 -0.02
CA ALA A 163 2.33 2.40 -1.15
C ALA A 163 2.53 3.27 -2.41
N VAL A 164 2.38 4.59 -2.27
CA VAL A 164 2.60 5.53 -3.39
C VAL A 164 4.07 5.54 -3.85
N LEU A 165 5.02 5.45 -2.92
CA LEU A 165 6.43 5.30 -3.29
C LEU A 165 6.69 4.00 -4.07
N ARG A 166 6.05 2.89 -3.68
CA ARG A 166 6.17 1.63 -4.40
C ARG A 166 5.52 1.70 -5.77
N ALA A 167 4.37 2.35 -5.92
CA ALA A 167 3.74 2.63 -7.21
C ALA A 167 4.68 3.41 -8.14
N ILE A 168 5.34 4.46 -7.65
CA ILE A 168 6.37 5.22 -8.40
C ILE A 168 7.53 4.31 -8.84
N ASN A 169 8.01 3.44 -7.95
CA ASN A 169 9.10 2.52 -8.28
C ASN A 169 8.69 1.53 -9.37
N ILE A 170 7.49 0.94 -9.28
CA ILE A 170 6.96 0.06 -10.33
C ILE A 170 6.82 0.82 -11.64
N TYR A 171 6.33 2.06 -11.60
CA TYR A 171 6.23 2.89 -12.80
C TYR A 171 7.60 3.05 -13.48
N ASN A 172 8.64 3.37 -12.71
CA ASN A 172 9.99 3.51 -13.24
C ASN A 172 10.54 2.21 -13.87
N GLU A 173 10.10 1.04 -13.42
CA GLU A 173 10.45 -0.25 -14.03
C GLU A 173 9.76 -0.47 -15.39
N ILE A 174 8.55 0.05 -15.58
CA ILE A 174 7.70 -0.23 -16.76
C ILE A 174 7.49 0.96 -17.69
N LYS A 175 8.05 2.12 -17.33
CA LYS A 175 7.90 3.38 -18.05
C LYS A 175 8.29 3.21 -19.52
N PRO A 176 7.39 3.50 -20.48
CA PRO A 176 7.74 3.46 -21.89
C PRO A 176 8.78 4.53 -22.25
N ASN A 177 9.57 4.25 -23.28
CA ASN A 177 10.54 5.21 -23.83
C ASN A 177 9.83 6.45 -24.39
N SER A 178 9.85 7.52 -23.58
CA SER A 178 9.52 8.93 -23.85
C SER A 178 8.38 9.20 -24.86
N ASN A 179 7.17 9.35 -24.32
CA ASN A 179 6.09 10.16 -24.90
C ASN A 179 5.57 11.14 -23.82
N ALA A 180 4.81 12.17 -24.21
CA ALA A 180 4.35 13.21 -23.28
C ALA A 180 3.60 12.62 -22.08
N ASN A 181 2.65 11.71 -22.34
CA ASN A 181 1.84 11.08 -21.29
C ASN A 181 2.68 10.28 -20.28
N SER A 182 3.77 9.64 -20.72
CA SER A 182 4.71 8.93 -19.83
C SER A 182 5.46 9.88 -18.89
N THR A 183 5.76 11.09 -19.32
CA THR A 183 6.30 12.14 -18.43
C THR A 183 5.21 12.67 -17.51
N ASP A 184 4.03 12.97 -18.04
CA ASP A 184 2.90 13.51 -17.27
C ASP A 184 2.45 12.55 -16.15
N LEU A 185 2.51 11.23 -16.38
CA LEU A 185 2.21 10.23 -15.35
C LEU A 185 3.29 10.21 -14.26
N ALA A 186 4.56 10.34 -14.62
CA ALA A 186 5.66 10.43 -13.66
C ALA A 186 5.48 11.66 -12.74
N ASP A 187 5.15 12.79 -13.35
CA ASP A 187 4.95 14.06 -12.66
C ASP A 187 3.69 14.01 -11.78
N SER A 188 2.62 13.36 -12.25
CA SER A 188 1.38 13.19 -11.48
C SER A 188 1.58 12.28 -10.26
N LEU A 189 2.29 11.15 -10.40
CA LEU A 189 2.64 10.29 -9.27
C LEU A 189 3.55 11.00 -8.25
N SER A 190 4.51 11.79 -8.74
CA SER A 190 5.39 12.60 -7.88
C SER A 190 4.60 13.69 -7.15
N SER A 191 3.63 14.31 -7.83
CA SER A 191 2.73 15.29 -7.22
C SER A 191 1.80 14.65 -6.19
N LEU A 192 1.28 13.44 -6.44
CA LEU A 192 0.47 12.69 -5.48
C LEU A 192 1.28 12.46 -4.18
N LYS A 193 2.49 11.92 -4.31
CA LYS A 193 3.40 11.72 -3.17
C LYS A 193 3.65 13.03 -2.43
N GLY A 194 3.95 14.10 -3.16
CA GLY A 194 4.18 15.42 -2.57
C GLY A 194 2.96 15.96 -1.81
N LYS A 195 1.74 15.71 -2.30
CA LYS A 195 0.51 16.10 -1.60
C LYS A 195 0.31 15.32 -0.31
N ILE A 196 0.54 14.00 -0.32
CA ILE A 196 0.47 13.14 0.87
C ILE A 196 1.52 13.60 1.89
N ASP A 197 2.79 13.73 1.48
CA ASP A 197 3.89 14.16 2.36
C ASP A 197 3.62 15.53 3.02
N ASN A 198 2.94 16.43 2.30
CA ASN A 198 2.58 17.76 2.78
C ASN A 198 1.22 17.80 3.49
N LYS A 199 0.59 16.65 3.71
CA LYS A 199 -0.71 16.54 4.41
C LYS A 199 -1.79 17.40 3.75
N SER A 200 -1.89 17.31 2.43
CA SER A 200 -2.92 18.04 1.68
C SER A 200 -4.32 17.49 1.99
N PRO A 201 -5.39 18.27 1.82
CA PRO A 201 -6.76 17.76 1.93
C PRO A 201 -6.99 16.53 1.03
N PHE A 202 -7.76 15.56 1.52
CA PHE A 202 -8.06 14.31 0.80
C PHE A 202 -8.61 14.58 -0.61
N ASP A 203 -9.57 15.48 -0.76
CA ASP A 203 -10.15 15.88 -2.06
C ASP A 203 -9.11 16.31 -3.10
N GLU A 204 -7.99 16.91 -2.68
CA GLU A 204 -6.92 17.30 -3.62
C GLU A 204 -6.05 16.12 -4.07
N ILE A 205 -5.96 15.09 -3.24
CA ILE A 205 -5.21 13.85 -3.46
C ILE A 205 -6.05 12.91 -4.33
N ASP A 206 -7.32 12.74 -3.99
CA ASP A 206 -8.29 11.97 -4.75
C ASP A 206 -8.43 12.50 -6.18
N LYS A 207 -8.64 13.82 -6.31
CA LYS A 207 -8.73 14.49 -7.61
C LYS A 207 -7.52 14.27 -8.53
N ILE A 208 -6.29 14.20 -8.01
CA ILE A 208 -5.13 13.94 -8.87
C ILE A 208 -5.11 12.49 -9.36
N VAL A 209 -5.64 11.55 -8.58
CA VAL A 209 -5.79 10.16 -9.00
C VAL A 209 -6.80 10.07 -10.15
N ASP A 210 -7.99 10.62 -9.97
CA ASP A 210 -9.07 10.50 -10.97
C ASP A 210 -8.85 11.32 -12.23
N GLU A 211 -8.41 12.58 -12.10
CA GLU A 211 -8.30 13.47 -13.25
C GLU A 211 -7.00 13.26 -14.04
N LYS A 212 -5.98 12.63 -13.44
CA LYS A 212 -4.66 12.49 -14.07
C LYS A 212 -4.15 11.06 -14.09
N ILE A 213 -3.95 10.43 -12.93
CA ILE A 213 -3.24 9.15 -12.85
C ILE A 213 -4.01 8.05 -13.57
N THR A 214 -5.29 7.85 -13.24
CA THR A 214 -6.14 6.80 -13.84
C THR A 214 -6.28 6.96 -15.37
N PRO A 215 -6.61 8.16 -15.92
CA PRO A 215 -6.63 8.39 -17.36
C PRO A 215 -5.29 8.13 -18.06
N LEU A 216 -4.17 8.56 -17.47
CA LEU A 216 -2.85 8.37 -18.05
C LEU A 216 -2.43 6.89 -18.05
N LEU A 217 -2.71 6.14 -16.98
CA LEU A 217 -2.50 4.70 -16.93
C LEU A 217 -3.31 3.98 -18.02
N ASN A 218 -4.58 4.36 -18.18
CA ASN A 218 -5.44 3.85 -19.23
C ASN A 218 -4.89 4.13 -20.62
N ASP A 219 -4.42 5.34 -20.89
CA ASP A 219 -3.89 5.66 -22.20
C ASP A 219 -2.55 4.95 -22.48
N ILE A 220 -1.64 4.91 -21.51
CA ILE A 220 -0.30 4.35 -21.71
C ILE A 220 -0.35 2.81 -21.81
N PHE A 221 -1.11 2.15 -20.95
CA PHE A 221 -1.08 0.70 -20.78
C PHE A 221 -2.35 -0.02 -21.25
N LYS A 222 -3.38 0.72 -21.70
CA LYS A 222 -4.65 0.19 -22.24
C LYS A 222 -5.39 -0.71 -21.26
N LEU A 223 -5.51 -0.27 -20.00
CA LEU A 223 -6.02 -1.07 -18.88
C LEU A 223 -7.56 -1.11 -18.77
N GLY A 224 -8.27 -0.08 -19.24
CA GLY A 224 -9.73 -0.02 -19.16
C GLY A 224 -10.28 0.24 -17.75
N LEU A 225 -9.51 0.92 -16.89
CA LEU A 225 -9.87 1.32 -15.54
C LEU A 225 -11.03 2.32 -15.55
N VAL A 226 -11.89 2.26 -14.54
CA VAL A 226 -13.00 3.18 -14.32
C VAL A 226 -12.52 4.32 -13.42
N GLN A 227 -12.99 5.55 -13.67
CA GLN A 227 -12.81 6.67 -12.72
C GLN A 227 -13.89 6.50 -11.64
N GLU A 228 -13.52 6.53 -10.37
CA GLU A 228 -14.48 6.39 -9.27
C GLU A 228 -15.32 7.66 -9.08
#